data_AF-A0A1H0QDT0-F1
#
_entry.id   AF-A0A1H0QDT0-F1
#
_cell.length_a   1.000
_cell.length_b   1.000
_cell.length_c   1.000
_cell.angle_alpha   90.00
_cell.angle_beta   90.00
_cell.angle_gamma   90.00
#
_symmetry.space_group_name_H-M   'P 1'
#
loop_
_entity.id
_entity.type
_entity.pdbx_description
1 polymer ?
#
loop_
_entity_poly.entity_id
_entity_poly.type
_entity_poly.pdbx_seq_one_letter_code
_entity_poly.pdbx_strand_id
1 'polypeptide(L)'
;MTAMPRYRTDPSPPALAARLRALRTAGVPVACRVYGGLSAPVASSALHARITHAQARAFVAGESAAVPRFEPPPSAQQRLLTAASWGRLDGAGPDMTTFPVDLASELWWRVHERARGPLRVPERRLACDLLLRLGYPQQAATVIGLAVIDPRKHVLSPGLAVEELAVLRCHLPSSAVEAMALRGARSGLPAEVRRDLALFVVFRNAARGADSTSMRAAAALATKASSELPQNGFAAALQRARLHRAIAAVPFVRRDISETHRLLGRALESLHTTTPGSAEVDGLAWADEAYALHCFLVRTHLAVGLGRRAIDYAAELAELSPGDDRTWALQGDAFAACGQFEAALEAYGQGVALGGWGAARAAYLRGFVLERLGRVAEAAEDYVLSQRIDPTSSVVPGPEVPADAGRDRRSRGRADLVGVRRR
;
A
#
# COMPACT_ATOMS: atom_id res chain seq x y z
N MET A 1 26.36 -1.65 7.90
CA MET A 1 25.00 -1.11 7.70
C MET A 1 24.17 -1.46 8.92
N THR A 2 23.42 -0.52 9.47
CA THR A 2 22.54 -0.79 10.62
C THR A 2 21.32 -1.56 10.16
N ALA A 3 21.13 -2.78 10.68
CA ALA A 3 19.91 -3.53 10.45
C ALA A 3 18.77 -2.91 11.29
N MET A 4 17.79 -2.29 10.63
CA MET A 4 16.63 -1.72 11.31
C MET A 4 15.71 -2.83 11.83
N PRO A 5 15.20 -2.71 13.07
CA PRO A 5 14.27 -3.67 13.64
C PRO A 5 12.95 -3.72 12.85
N ARG A 6 12.30 -4.89 12.87
CA ARG A 6 11.00 -5.08 12.24
C ARG A 6 9.89 -4.95 13.27
N TYR A 7 9.22 -3.81 13.23
CA TYR A 7 7.98 -3.56 13.97
C TYR A 7 6.81 -4.35 13.37
N ARG A 8 6.14 -5.16 14.18
CA ARG A 8 5.02 -6.02 13.78
C ARG A 8 3.79 -5.73 14.62
N THR A 9 2.69 -5.41 13.96
CA THR A 9 1.39 -5.27 14.60
C THR A 9 0.65 -6.62 14.60
N ASP A 10 0.00 -6.96 15.71
CA ASP A 10 -0.92 -8.10 15.77
C ASP A 10 -2.22 -7.79 14.99
N PRO A 11 -2.53 -8.55 13.91
CA PRO A 11 -3.73 -8.34 13.11
C PRO A 11 -5.01 -8.89 13.78
N SER A 12 -4.93 -9.54 14.94
CA SER A 12 -6.07 -10.19 15.60
C SER A 12 -7.17 -9.19 16.00
N PRO A 13 -8.45 -9.60 15.98
CA PRO A 13 -9.54 -8.74 16.45
C PRO A 13 -9.37 -8.26 17.91
N PRO A 14 -8.90 -9.09 18.87
CA PRO A 14 -8.58 -8.61 20.22
C PRO A 14 -7.52 -7.52 20.25
N ALA A 15 -6.46 -7.65 19.43
CA ALA A 15 -5.42 -6.64 19.33
C ALA A 15 -5.92 -5.34 18.70
N LEU A 16 -6.78 -5.41 17.69
CA LEU A 16 -7.45 -4.21 17.16
C LEU A 16 -8.26 -3.50 18.25
N ALA A 17 -9.03 -4.24 19.05
CA ALA A 17 -9.81 -3.64 20.14
C ALA A 17 -8.91 -2.98 21.20
N ALA A 18 -7.76 -3.58 21.53
CA ALA A 18 -6.78 -2.97 22.43
C ALA A 18 -6.19 -1.68 21.85
N ARG A 19 -5.81 -1.68 20.56
CA ARG A 19 -5.30 -0.49 19.86
C ARG A 19 -6.32 0.64 19.80
N LEU A 20 -7.59 0.35 19.51
CA LEU A 20 -8.65 1.37 19.50
C LEU A 20 -8.83 2.05 20.86
N ARG A 21 -8.77 1.27 21.96
CA ARG A 21 -8.82 1.83 23.32
C ARG A 21 -7.59 2.67 23.64
N ALA A 22 -6.41 2.21 23.26
CA ALA A 22 -5.14 2.91 23.51
C ALA A 22 -5.08 4.24 22.75
N LEU A 23 -5.40 4.24 21.45
CA LEU A 23 -5.43 5.42 20.60
C LEU A 23 -6.36 6.52 21.11
N ARG A 24 -7.51 6.14 21.70
CA ARG A 24 -8.48 7.08 22.29
C ARG A 24 -7.85 8.01 23.32
N THR A 25 -6.86 7.53 24.04
CA THR A 25 -6.19 8.26 25.13
C THR A 25 -4.76 8.68 24.79
N ALA A 26 -4.24 8.29 23.63
CA ALA A 26 -2.84 8.51 23.27
C ALA A 26 -2.52 9.97 22.90
N GLY A 27 -3.54 10.79 22.59
CA GLY A 27 -3.35 12.22 22.31
C GLY A 27 -2.63 12.51 20.99
N VAL A 28 -2.71 11.58 20.01
CA VAL A 28 -2.05 11.68 18.70
C VAL A 28 -3.09 11.72 17.56
N PRO A 29 -3.89 12.78 17.44
CA PRO A 29 -4.94 12.85 16.42
C PRO A 29 -4.36 12.88 15.01
N VAL A 30 -4.97 12.13 14.08
CA VAL A 30 -4.64 12.24 12.65
C VAL A 30 -5.15 13.56 12.11
N ALA A 31 -4.31 14.31 11.37
CA ALA A 31 -4.73 15.56 10.74
C ALA A 31 -5.71 15.35 9.55
N CYS A 32 -5.54 14.26 8.81
CA CYS A 32 -6.39 13.92 7.68
C CYS A 32 -7.82 13.55 8.12
N ARG A 33 -8.81 14.29 7.63
CA ARG A 33 -10.23 14.09 7.99
C ARG A 33 -11.04 13.28 6.98
N VAL A 34 -10.45 12.83 5.88
CA VAL A 34 -11.15 12.05 4.84
C VAL A 34 -11.76 10.77 5.41
N TYR A 35 -11.00 10.00 6.20
CA TYR A 35 -11.50 8.73 6.76
C TYR A 35 -12.46 8.92 7.93
N GLY A 36 -12.49 10.10 8.54
CA GLY A 36 -13.38 10.41 9.64
C GLY A 36 -14.65 11.17 9.24
N GLY A 37 -15.02 11.14 7.96
CA GLY A 37 -16.28 11.74 7.50
C GLY A 37 -16.27 12.29 6.07
N LEU A 38 -15.32 11.89 5.22
CA LEU A 38 -15.15 12.40 3.85
C LEU A 38 -15.04 13.94 3.78
N SER A 39 -14.37 14.57 4.75
CA SER A 39 -13.98 15.98 4.60
C SER A 39 -12.94 16.14 3.48
N ALA A 40 -12.84 17.35 2.93
CA ALA A 40 -11.84 17.66 1.91
C ALA A 40 -10.41 17.34 2.40
N PRO A 41 -9.54 16.79 1.53
CA PRO A 41 -8.15 16.53 1.87
C PRO A 41 -7.40 17.84 2.11
N VAL A 42 -6.44 17.78 3.02
CA VAL A 42 -5.49 18.87 3.35
C VAL A 42 -4.08 18.51 2.85
N ALA A 43 -3.12 19.44 2.93
CA ALA A 43 -1.75 19.22 2.47
C ALA A 43 -1.08 17.98 3.12
N SER A 44 -1.39 17.69 4.39
CA SER A 44 -0.92 16.50 5.13
C SER A 44 -1.78 15.25 4.91
N SER A 45 -2.71 15.24 3.96
CA SER A 45 -3.49 14.04 3.62
C SER A 45 -2.69 13.12 2.71
N ALA A 46 -2.58 11.86 3.11
CA ALA A 46 -1.97 10.82 2.28
C ALA A 46 -2.64 10.73 0.89
N LEU A 47 -1.88 10.29 -0.10
CA LEU A 47 -2.37 10.06 -1.46
C LEU A 47 -3.61 9.16 -1.49
N HIS A 48 -3.62 8.08 -0.70
CA HIS A 48 -4.78 7.18 -0.63
C HIS A 48 -6.05 7.88 -0.09
N ALA A 49 -5.91 8.89 0.78
CA ALA A 49 -7.02 9.70 1.25
C ALA A 49 -7.53 10.63 0.14
N ARG A 50 -6.62 11.27 -0.61
CA ARG A 50 -6.97 12.10 -1.77
C ARG A 50 -7.72 11.30 -2.83
N ILE A 51 -7.25 10.09 -3.15
CA ILE A 51 -7.92 9.14 -4.04
C ILE A 51 -9.32 8.80 -3.51
N THR A 52 -9.45 8.45 -2.24
CA THR A 52 -10.75 8.11 -1.63
C THR A 52 -11.75 9.26 -1.76
N HIS A 53 -11.31 10.50 -1.51
CA HIS A 53 -12.16 11.68 -1.65
C HIS A 53 -12.53 11.96 -3.12
N ALA A 54 -11.60 11.84 -4.06
CA ALA A 54 -11.87 12.00 -5.50
C ALA A 54 -12.86 10.95 -6.01
N GLN A 55 -12.72 9.70 -5.59
CA GLN A 55 -13.66 8.61 -5.88
C GLN A 55 -15.07 8.92 -5.35
N ALA A 56 -15.18 9.43 -4.11
CA ALA A 56 -16.46 9.82 -3.53
C ALA A 56 -17.14 10.94 -4.35
N ARG A 57 -16.39 11.96 -4.78
CA ARG A 57 -16.92 13.03 -5.64
C ARG A 57 -17.41 12.50 -6.98
N ALA A 58 -16.58 11.72 -7.68
CA ALA A 58 -16.94 11.14 -8.97
C ALA A 58 -18.14 10.18 -8.87
N PHE A 59 -18.25 9.43 -7.76
CA PHE A 59 -19.38 8.55 -7.50
C PHE A 59 -20.70 9.32 -7.40
N VAL A 60 -20.71 10.40 -6.60
CA VAL A 60 -21.89 11.25 -6.42
C VAL A 60 -22.24 12.05 -7.68
N ALA A 61 -21.23 12.42 -8.48
CA ALA A 61 -21.43 13.12 -9.75
C ALA A 61 -21.92 12.22 -10.90
N GLY A 62 -21.95 10.90 -10.72
CA GLY A 62 -22.32 9.96 -11.78
C GLY A 62 -21.20 9.71 -12.82
N GLU A 63 -19.97 10.08 -12.50
CA GLU A 63 -18.79 9.99 -13.37
C GLU A 63 -18.00 8.68 -13.16
N SER A 64 -18.63 7.67 -12.54
CA SER A 64 -17.98 6.42 -12.11
C SER A 64 -17.33 5.62 -13.25
N ALA A 65 -17.81 5.79 -14.49
CA ALA A 65 -17.26 5.12 -15.66
C ALA A 65 -15.85 5.60 -16.03
N ALA A 66 -15.53 6.87 -15.77
CA ALA A 66 -14.22 7.46 -16.06
C ALA A 66 -13.19 7.19 -14.95
N VAL A 67 -13.62 6.70 -13.78
CA VAL A 67 -12.72 6.45 -12.66
C VAL A 67 -11.93 5.15 -12.89
N PRO A 68 -10.58 5.20 -12.92
CA PRO A 68 -9.74 4.03 -13.09
C PRO A 68 -9.73 3.15 -11.83
N ARG A 69 -9.18 1.93 -11.97
CA ARG A 69 -8.91 1.05 -10.83
C ARG A 69 -7.60 1.45 -10.15
N PHE A 70 -7.70 2.01 -8.94
CA PHE A 70 -6.57 2.26 -8.06
C PHE A 70 -6.08 0.97 -7.39
N GLU A 71 -4.88 1.01 -6.82
CA GLU A 71 -4.35 -0.02 -5.94
C GLU A 71 -5.31 -0.22 -4.75
N PRO A 72 -5.38 -1.46 -4.21
CA PRO A 72 -6.22 -1.75 -3.07
C PRO A 72 -5.91 -0.81 -1.89
N PRO A 73 -6.93 -0.14 -1.33
CA PRO A 73 -6.79 0.88 -0.31
C PRO A 73 -6.26 0.39 1.04
N PRO A 74 -5.96 1.31 1.98
CA PRO A 74 -5.70 0.98 3.37
C PRO A 74 -6.79 0.07 3.97
N SER A 75 -6.42 -0.62 5.04
CA SER A 75 -7.30 -1.52 5.77
C SER A 75 -8.66 -0.87 6.06
N ALA A 76 -9.74 -1.66 6.03
CA ALA A 76 -11.06 -1.24 6.51
C ALA A 76 -11.02 -0.69 7.95
N GLN A 77 -9.97 -1.02 8.71
CA GLN A 77 -9.72 -0.50 10.05
C GLN A 77 -9.31 0.98 10.07
N GLN A 78 -8.89 1.57 8.94
CA GLN A 78 -8.34 2.93 8.89
C GLN A 78 -9.32 3.96 9.47
N ARG A 79 -10.60 3.91 9.07
CA ARG A 79 -11.65 4.78 9.65
C ARG A 79 -11.72 4.63 11.17
N LEU A 80 -11.74 3.39 11.66
CA LEU A 80 -11.86 3.09 13.09
C LEU A 80 -10.68 3.67 13.87
N LEU A 81 -9.46 3.49 13.34
CA LEU A 81 -8.22 4.00 13.94
C LEU A 81 -8.17 5.54 13.88
N THR A 82 -8.62 6.16 12.79
CA THR A 82 -8.75 7.63 12.68
C THR A 82 -9.73 8.17 13.71
N ALA A 83 -10.94 7.60 13.80
CA ALA A 83 -11.96 8.02 14.76
C ALA A 83 -11.49 7.84 16.22
N ALA A 84 -10.82 6.71 16.51
CA ALA A 84 -10.19 6.49 17.81
C ALA A 84 -9.12 7.52 18.14
N SER A 85 -8.28 7.92 17.17
CA SER A 85 -7.23 8.94 17.38
C SER A 85 -7.78 10.32 17.78
N TRP A 86 -9.04 10.60 17.45
CA TRP A 86 -9.75 11.83 17.84
C TRP A 86 -10.56 11.67 19.13
N GLY A 87 -10.50 10.52 19.78
CA GLY A 87 -11.31 10.21 20.96
C GLY A 87 -12.78 9.87 20.65
N ARG A 88 -13.15 9.66 19.38
CA ARG A 88 -14.53 9.55 18.87
C ARG A 88 -14.91 8.15 18.42
N LEU A 89 -15.00 7.21 19.37
CA LEU A 89 -15.41 5.82 19.07
C LEU A 89 -16.89 5.68 18.65
N ASP A 90 -17.70 6.71 18.86
CA ASP A 90 -19.05 6.83 18.28
C ASP A 90 -19.01 6.88 16.73
N GLY A 91 -17.88 7.30 16.14
CA GLY A 91 -17.61 7.19 14.71
C GLY A 91 -17.29 5.77 14.20
N ALA A 92 -17.36 4.74 15.04
CA ALA A 92 -17.04 3.35 14.72
C ALA A 92 -18.27 2.47 14.35
N GLY A 93 -19.44 3.09 14.14
CA GLY A 93 -20.67 2.38 13.80
C GLY A 93 -20.55 1.46 12.57
N PRO A 94 -21.32 0.35 12.53
CA PRO A 94 -21.31 -0.60 11.41
C PRO A 94 -22.14 -0.11 10.21
N ASP A 95 -22.93 0.95 10.38
CA ASP A 95 -23.76 1.54 9.34
C ASP A 95 -23.49 3.04 9.21
N MET A 96 -23.34 3.52 7.98
CA MET A 96 -23.13 4.94 7.67
C MET A 96 -24.18 5.89 8.28
N THR A 97 -25.43 5.44 8.48
CA THR A 97 -26.52 6.22 9.11
C THR A 97 -26.30 6.50 10.59
N THR A 98 -25.50 5.66 11.27
CA THR A 98 -25.16 5.84 12.68
C THR A 98 -23.93 6.73 12.87
N PHE A 99 -23.32 7.22 11.79
CA PHE A 99 -22.12 8.04 11.85
C PHE A 99 -22.42 9.42 12.45
N PRO A 100 -21.58 9.95 13.35
CA PRO A 100 -21.84 11.23 14.01
C PRO A 100 -21.99 12.39 13.01
N VAL A 101 -23.08 13.14 13.14
CA VAL A 101 -23.45 14.23 12.22
C VAL A 101 -22.42 15.34 12.20
N ASP A 102 -21.77 15.60 13.34
CA ASP A 102 -20.74 16.63 13.47
C ASP A 102 -19.40 16.25 12.81
N LEU A 103 -19.17 14.95 12.56
CA LEU A 103 -18.01 14.46 11.83
C LEU A 103 -18.29 14.27 10.33
N ALA A 104 -19.53 13.96 9.96
CA ALA A 104 -19.93 13.73 8.59
C ALA A 104 -19.91 15.02 7.74
N SER A 105 -19.23 14.98 6.59
CA SER A 105 -19.37 16.03 5.58
C SER A 105 -20.68 15.87 4.79
N GLU A 106 -21.07 16.88 4.01
CA GLU A 106 -22.16 16.75 3.03
C GLU A 106 -21.91 15.59 2.05
N LEU A 107 -20.64 15.42 1.62
CA LEU A 107 -20.25 14.36 0.69
C LEU A 107 -20.49 12.97 1.28
N TRP A 108 -20.33 12.78 2.59
CA TRP A 108 -20.66 11.54 3.29
C TRP A 108 -22.11 11.12 3.08
N TRP A 109 -23.05 12.03 3.32
CA TRP A 109 -24.48 11.75 3.20
C TRP A 109 -24.88 11.54 1.74
N ARG A 110 -24.33 12.31 0.81
CA ARG A 110 -24.57 12.12 -0.63
C ARG A 110 -24.07 10.78 -1.14
N VAL A 111 -22.93 10.30 -0.64
CA VAL A 111 -22.42 8.94 -0.94
C VAL A 111 -23.40 7.89 -0.40
N HIS A 112 -23.86 8.04 0.84
CA HIS A 112 -24.83 7.12 1.44
C HIS A 112 -26.13 7.04 0.62
N GLU A 113 -26.72 8.19 0.27
CA GLU A 113 -27.94 8.28 -0.54
C GLU A 113 -27.74 7.63 -1.92
N ARG A 114 -26.64 7.98 -2.60
CA ARG A 114 -26.34 7.43 -3.94
C ARG A 114 -26.18 5.92 -3.92
N ALA A 115 -25.55 5.36 -2.87
CA ALA A 115 -25.32 3.93 -2.71
C ALA A 115 -26.61 3.12 -2.47
N ARG A 116 -27.69 3.75 -2.00
CA ARG A 116 -29.00 3.11 -1.82
C ARG A 116 -29.87 3.11 -3.08
N GLY A 117 -29.55 3.99 -4.03
CA GLY A 117 -30.27 4.10 -5.30
C GLY A 117 -29.90 3.00 -6.30
N PRO A 118 -30.54 2.99 -7.48
CA PRO A 118 -30.16 2.09 -8.57
C PRO A 118 -28.74 2.42 -9.08
N LEU A 119 -27.95 1.39 -9.34
CA LEU A 119 -26.55 1.51 -9.74
C LEU A 119 -26.26 0.65 -10.98
N ARG A 120 -25.65 1.26 -12.00
CA ARG A 120 -25.05 0.57 -13.15
C ARG A 120 -23.72 -0.07 -12.74
N VAL A 121 -23.22 -1.00 -13.54
CA VAL A 121 -21.99 -1.77 -13.21
C VAL A 121 -20.78 -0.89 -12.81
N PRO A 122 -20.43 0.20 -13.52
CA PRO A 122 -19.30 1.06 -13.11
C PRO A 122 -19.52 1.74 -11.76
N GLU A 123 -20.77 2.09 -11.44
CA GLU A 123 -21.16 2.73 -10.19
C GLU A 123 -21.16 1.72 -9.05
N ARG A 124 -21.63 0.48 -9.28
CA ARG A 124 -21.52 -0.64 -8.31
C ARG A 124 -20.07 -0.93 -7.96
N ARG A 125 -19.19 -0.93 -8.97
CA ARG A 125 -17.74 -1.08 -8.79
C ARG A 125 -17.16 0.00 -7.89
N LEU A 126 -17.42 1.27 -8.22
CA LEU A 126 -16.87 2.39 -7.47
C LEU A 126 -17.46 2.47 -6.05
N ALA A 127 -18.76 2.24 -5.90
CA ALA A 127 -19.44 2.16 -4.60
C ALA A 127 -18.82 1.08 -3.71
N CYS A 128 -18.57 -0.12 -4.26
CA CYS A 128 -17.96 -1.21 -3.53
C CYS A 128 -16.57 -0.84 -3.00
N ASP A 129 -15.70 -0.31 -3.87
CA ASP A 129 -14.35 0.11 -3.46
C ASP A 129 -14.41 1.20 -2.40
N LEU A 130 -15.26 2.23 -2.60
CA LEU A 130 -15.43 3.32 -1.66
C LEU A 130 -15.95 2.85 -0.29
N LEU A 131 -16.96 1.98 -0.26
CA LEU A 131 -17.49 1.44 1.00
C LEU A 131 -16.46 0.58 1.73
N LEU A 132 -15.62 -0.17 1.01
CA LEU A 132 -14.50 -0.89 1.60
C LEU A 132 -13.44 0.07 2.19
N ARG A 133 -13.11 1.17 1.49
CA ARG A 133 -12.21 2.25 1.98
C ARG A 133 -12.72 2.87 3.27
N LEU A 134 -14.03 3.04 3.35
CA LEU A 134 -14.72 3.63 4.49
C LEU A 134 -15.01 2.60 5.59
N GLY A 135 -14.61 1.34 5.43
CA GLY A 135 -14.79 0.31 6.45
C GLY A 135 -16.23 -0.15 6.65
N TYR A 136 -16.98 -0.30 5.54
CA TYR A 136 -18.35 -0.84 5.51
C TYR A 136 -18.46 -2.06 4.57
N PRO A 137 -17.80 -3.20 4.89
CA PRO A 137 -17.75 -4.35 4.01
C PRO A 137 -19.12 -5.01 3.77
N GLN A 138 -20.04 -4.95 4.74
CA GLN A 138 -21.41 -5.46 4.57
C GLN A 138 -22.19 -4.64 3.53
N GLN A 139 -22.13 -3.30 3.63
CA GLN A 139 -22.78 -2.43 2.64
C GLN A 139 -22.11 -2.60 1.26
N ALA A 140 -20.78 -2.77 1.21
CA ALA A 140 -20.07 -3.09 -0.02
C ALA A 140 -20.56 -4.40 -0.67
N ALA A 141 -20.83 -5.44 0.13
CA ALA A 141 -21.43 -6.69 -0.35
C ALA A 141 -22.84 -6.47 -0.95
N THR A 142 -23.67 -5.67 -0.27
CA THR A 142 -25.02 -5.35 -0.72
C THR A 142 -25.02 -4.61 -2.06
N VAL A 143 -24.17 -3.58 -2.24
CA VAL A 143 -24.17 -2.78 -3.48
C VAL A 143 -23.80 -3.62 -4.70
N ILE A 144 -22.98 -4.66 -4.57
CA ILE A 144 -22.64 -5.59 -5.66
C ILE A 144 -23.57 -6.82 -5.75
N GLY A 145 -24.52 -6.96 -4.82
CA GLY A 145 -25.50 -8.06 -4.81
C GLY A 145 -24.95 -9.38 -4.28
N LEU A 146 -23.88 -9.33 -3.50
CA LEU A 146 -23.25 -10.50 -2.90
C LEU A 146 -24.00 -10.90 -1.62
N ALA A 147 -25.12 -11.60 -1.76
CA ALA A 147 -25.94 -12.06 -0.62
C ALA A 147 -25.49 -13.41 -0.03
N VAL A 148 -24.84 -14.26 -0.83
CA VAL A 148 -24.38 -15.61 -0.43
C VAL A 148 -22.87 -15.69 -0.48
N ILE A 149 -22.26 -15.93 0.68
CA ILE A 149 -20.80 -16.10 0.85
C ILE A 149 -20.50 -17.61 0.97
N ASP A 150 -20.57 -18.34 -0.15
CA ASP A 150 -20.15 -19.74 -0.24
C ASP A 150 -19.03 -19.90 -1.28
N PRO A 151 -17.75 -20.10 -0.87
CA PRO A 151 -16.61 -20.18 -1.78
C PRO A 151 -16.64 -21.36 -2.76
N ARG A 152 -17.41 -22.41 -2.47
CA ARG A 152 -17.47 -23.61 -3.31
C ARG A 152 -18.46 -23.45 -4.47
N LYS A 153 -19.49 -22.63 -4.28
CA LYS A 153 -20.59 -22.44 -5.24
C LYS A 153 -20.53 -21.09 -5.96
N HIS A 154 -19.70 -20.16 -5.48
CA HIS A 154 -19.62 -18.82 -6.04
C HIS A 154 -18.88 -18.80 -7.39
N VAL A 155 -19.55 -18.24 -8.40
CA VAL A 155 -19.02 -18.00 -9.75
C VAL A 155 -18.83 -16.51 -9.93
N LEU A 156 -17.61 -16.09 -10.28
CA LEU A 156 -17.28 -14.68 -10.43
C LEU A 156 -17.98 -14.06 -11.64
N SER A 157 -18.60 -12.91 -11.45
CA SER A 157 -19.24 -12.18 -12.54
C SER A 157 -18.23 -11.35 -13.33
N PRO A 158 -18.28 -11.31 -14.68
CA PRO A 158 -17.28 -10.58 -15.48
C PRO A 158 -17.14 -9.09 -15.10
N GLY A 159 -18.25 -8.43 -14.75
CA GLY A 159 -18.27 -7.00 -14.45
C GLY A 159 -17.82 -6.63 -13.02
N LEU A 160 -17.87 -7.57 -12.07
CA LEU A 160 -17.64 -7.31 -10.65
C LEU A 160 -16.68 -8.30 -9.98
N ALA A 161 -15.99 -9.17 -10.74
CA ALA A 161 -15.14 -10.23 -10.18
C ALA A 161 -14.10 -9.72 -9.15
N VAL A 162 -13.48 -8.57 -9.40
CA VAL A 162 -12.49 -7.99 -8.49
C VAL A 162 -13.15 -7.49 -7.21
N GLU A 163 -14.32 -6.85 -7.34
CA GLU A 163 -15.13 -6.35 -6.22
C GLU A 163 -15.63 -7.50 -5.34
N GLU A 164 -16.13 -8.57 -5.98
CA GLU A 164 -16.56 -9.80 -5.31
C GLU A 164 -15.41 -10.38 -4.47
N LEU A 165 -14.20 -10.52 -5.04
CA LEU A 165 -13.04 -10.97 -4.26
C LEU A 165 -12.65 -10.00 -3.14
N ALA A 166 -12.75 -8.69 -3.37
CA ALA A 166 -12.40 -7.68 -2.39
C ALA A 166 -13.31 -7.75 -1.15
N VAL A 167 -14.60 -8.00 -1.35
CA VAL A 167 -15.61 -8.24 -0.29
C VAL A 167 -15.43 -9.62 0.34
N LEU A 168 -15.33 -10.70 -0.47
CA LEU A 168 -15.18 -12.08 0.03
C LEU A 168 -13.97 -12.24 0.95
N ARG A 169 -12.88 -11.51 0.69
CA ARG A 169 -11.70 -11.40 1.57
C ARG A 169 -12.02 -11.01 3.01
N CYS A 170 -13.07 -10.21 3.24
CA CYS A 170 -13.47 -9.79 4.58
C CYS A 170 -14.13 -10.91 5.37
N HIS A 171 -14.56 -11.99 4.70
CA HIS A 171 -15.38 -13.05 5.29
C HIS A 171 -14.77 -14.45 5.16
N LEU A 172 -13.84 -14.65 4.23
CA LEU A 172 -13.28 -15.95 3.89
C LEU A 172 -11.78 -16.03 4.11
N PRO A 173 -11.23 -17.24 4.40
CA PRO A 173 -9.81 -17.47 4.46
C PRO A 173 -9.10 -17.08 3.16
N SER A 174 -7.89 -16.53 3.28
CA SER A 174 -7.11 -16.07 2.13
C SER A 174 -6.91 -17.14 1.06
N SER A 175 -6.69 -18.39 1.45
CA SER A 175 -6.48 -19.51 0.54
C SER A 175 -7.70 -19.78 -0.35
N ALA A 176 -8.92 -19.65 0.19
CA ALA A 176 -10.15 -19.84 -0.56
C ALA A 176 -10.33 -18.74 -1.62
N VAL A 177 -10.12 -17.48 -1.23
CA VAL A 177 -10.24 -16.32 -2.14
C VAL A 177 -9.17 -16.38 -3.24
N GLU A 178 -7.94 -16.76 -2.91
CA GLU A 178 -6.86 -16.92 -3.89
C GLU A 178 -7.12 -18.07 -4.86
N ALA A 179 -7.69 -19.18 -4.39
CA ALA A 179 -8.10 -20.28 -5.27
C ALA A 179 -9.22 -19.86 -6.23
N MET A 180 -10.19 -19.07 -5.77
CA MET A 180 -11.24 -18.51 -6.63
C MET A 180 -10.65 -17.58 -7.70
N ALA A 181 -9.77 -16.67 -7.30
CA ALA A 181 -9.08 -15.75 -8.21
C ALA A 181 -8.28 -16.49 -9.28
N LEU A 182 -7.51 -17.52 -8.91
CA LEU A 182 -6.75 -18.36 -9.85
C LEU A 182 -7.65 -19.12 -10.82
N ARG A 183 -8.79 -19.64 -10.38
CA ARG A 183 -9.77 -20.28 -11.28
C ARG A 183 -10.34 -19.28 -12.27
N GLY A 184 -10.73 -18.09 -11.80
CA GLY A 184 -11.22 -17.02 -12.68
C GLY A 184 -10.15 -16.56 -13.69
N ALA A 185 -8.90 -16.41 -13.28
CA ALA A 185 -7.79 -16.04 -14.17
C ALA A 185 -7.50 -17.07 -15.29
N ARG A 186 -7.88 -18.34 -15.09
CA ARG A 186 -7.76 -19.44 -16.07
C ARG A 186 -9.01 -19.65 -16.93
N SER A 187 -10.11 -18.98 -16.61
CA SER A 187 -11.41 -19.20 -17.22
C SER A 187 -11.57 -18.47 -18.56
N GLY A 188 -12.79 -18.50 -19.14
CA GLY A 188 -13.18 -17.72 -20.32
C GLY A 188 -13.55 -16.27 -20.05
N LEU A 189 -13.22 -15.71 -18.87
CA LEU A 189 -13.45 -14.29 -18.56
C LEU A 189 -12.66 -13.35 -19.50
N PRO A 190 -13.09 -12.08 -19.66
CA PRO A 190 -12.35 -11.09 -20.45
C PRO A 190 -10.90 -10.95 -20.00
N ALA A 191 -9.98 -10.69 -20.93
CA ALA A 191 -8.54 -10.62 -20.65
C ALA A 191 -8.18 -9.63 -19.53
N GLU A 192 -8.84 -8.47 -19.49
CA GLU A 192 -8.66 -7.48 -18.43
C GLU A 192 -9.01 -8.03 -17.05
N VAL A 193 -10.15 -8.72 -16.95
CA VAL A 193 -10.61 -9.34 -15.70
C VAL A 193 -9.65 -10.47 -15.29
N ARG A 194 -9.24 -11.32 -16.22
CA ARG A 194 -8.27 -12.41 -15.93
C ARG A 194 -6.94 -11.86 -15.43
N ARG A 195 -6.44 -10.78 -16.02
CA ARG A 195 -5.23 -10.07 -15.57
C ARG A 195 -5.41 -9.59 -14.14
N ASP A 196 -6.48 -8.86 -13.84
CA ASP A 196 -6.71 -8.27 -12.53
C ASP A 196 -6.85 -9.33 -11.43
N LEU A 197 -7.54 -10.44 -11.72
CA LEU A 197 -7.65 -11.60 -10.83
C LEU A 197 -6.29 -12.27 -10.59
N ALA A 198 -5.44 -12.36 -11.61
CA ALA A 198 -4.09 -12.89 -11.46
C ALA A 198 -3.20 -11.95 -10.63
N LEU A 199 -3.24 -10.64 -10.89
CA LEU A 199 -2.49 -9.63 -10.13
C LEU A 199 -2.91 -9.61 -8.65
N PHE A 200 -4.20 -9.78 -8.35
CA PHE A 200 -4.70 -9.93 -6.98
C PHE A 200 -3.97 -11.06 -6.22
N VAL A 201 -3.72 -12.20 -6.87
CA VAL A 201 -3.01 -13.33 -6.24
C VAL A 201 -1.53 -13.03 -6.08
N VAL A 202 -0.89 -12.43 -7.09
CA VAL A 202 0.55 -12.08 -7.06
C VAL A 202 0.85 -11.14 -5.90
N PHE A 203 0.14 -10.01 -5.79
CA PHE A 203 0.39 -9.01 -4.75
C PHE A 203 0.16 -9.55 -3.35
N ARG A 204 -0.86 -10.41 -3.15
CA ARG A 204 -1.11 -11.03 -1.84
C ARG A 204 -0.04 -12.02 -1.43
N ASN A 205 0.43 -12.85 -2.37
CA ASN A 205 1.50 -13.80 -2.08
C ASN A 205 2.83 -13.06 -1.84
N ALA A 206 3.10 -12.01 -2.63
CA ALA A 206 4.24 -11.12 -2.42
C ALA A 206 4.27 -10.50 -1.02
N ALA A 207 3.12 -10.02 -0.52
CA ALA A 207 3.00 -9.44 0.81
C ALA A 207 3.33 -10.43 1.94
N ARG A 208 3.20 -11.74 1.71
CA ARG A 208 3.62 -12.79 2.66
C ARG A 208 5.08 -13.18 2.55
N GLY A 209 5.77 -12.76 1.49
CA GLY A 209 7.16 -13.10 1.24
C GLY A 209 7.42 -14.59 1.00
N ALA A 210 6.41 -15.34 0.53
CA ALA A 210 6.50 -16.78 0.31
C ALA A 210 6.53 -17.12 -1.19
N ASP A 211 7.55 -17.86 -1.63
CA ASP A 211 7.62 -18.37 -3.01
C ASP A 211 6.64 -19.54 -3.15
N SER A 212 5.49 -19.29 -3.76
CA SER A 212 4.43 -20.28 -3.91
C SER A 212 4.16 -20.63 -5.37
N THR A 213 3.77 -21.88 -5.63
CA THR A 213 3.32 -22.31 -6.97
C THR A 213 2.15 -21.45 -7.46
N SER A 214 1.26 -21.04 -6.55
CA SER A 214 0.15 -20.11 -6.84
C SER A 214 0.64 -18.75 -7.33
N MET A 215 1.66 -18.18 -6.69
CA MET A 215 2.24 -16.89 -7.08
C MET A 215 2.87 -16.95 -8.47
N ARG A 216 3.65 -17.99 -8.75
CA ARG A 216 4.29 -18.18 -10.08
C ARG A 216 3.25 -18.41 -11.17
N ALA A 217 2.25 -19.24 -10.90
CA ALA A 217 1.15 -19.48 -11.83
C ALA A 217 0.36 -18.19 -12.09
N ALA A 218 0.09 -17.40 -11.06
CA ALA A 218 -0.59 -16.11 -11.20
C ALA A 218 0.23 -15.11 -12.03
N ALA A 219 1.54 -15.01 -11.80
CA ALA A 219 2.42 -14.14 -12.59
C ALA A 219 2.38 -14.51 -14.09
N ALA A 220 2.48 -15.80 -14.42
CA ALA A 220 2.38 -16.27 -15.80
C ALA A 220 1.01 -15.98 -16.44
N LEU A 221 -0.08 -16.16 -15.69
CA LEU A 221 -1.43 -15.84 -16.14
C LEU A 221 -1.62 -14.34 -16.38
N ALA A 222 -1.10 -13.49 -15.49
CA ALA A 222 -1.13 -12.04 -15.63
C ALA A 222 -0.38 -11.57 -16.88
N THR A 223 0.81 -12.11 -17.13
CA THR A 223 1.58 -11.84 -18.35
C THR A 223 0.82 -12.26 -19.60
N LYS A 224 0.27 -13.48 -19.62
CA LYS A 224 -0.51 -13.98 -20.77
C LYS A 224 -1.72 -13.09 -21.04
N ALA A 225 -2.56 -12.84 -20.03
CA ALA A 225 -3.74 -12.01 -20.18
C ALA A 225 -3.40 -10.57 -20.61
N SER A 226 -2.27 -10.01 -20.15
CA SER A 226 -1.84 -8.67 -20.55
C SER A 226 -1.38 -8.58 -22.01
N SER A 227 -0.89 -9.68 -22.59
CA SER A 227 -0.49 -9.71 -24.01
C SER A 227 -1.68 -9.62 -24.98
N GLU A 228 -2.89 -9.89 -24.50
CA GLU A 228 -4.14 -9.82 -25.27
C GLU A 228 -4.77 -8.41 -25.25
N LEU A 229 -4.20 -7.48 -24.47
CA LEU A 229 -4.76 -6.14 -24.24
C LEU A 229 -4.04 -5.06 -25.07
N PRO A 230 -4.70 -3.90 -25.31
CA PRO A 230 -4.08 -2.77 -25.98
C PRO A 230 -2.78 -2.34 -25.31
N GLN A 231 -1.76 -2.04 -26.12
CA GLN A 231 -0.43 -1.64 -25.66
C GLN A 231 -0.17 -0.13 -25.76
N ASN A 232 -1.14 0.67 -26.20
CA ASN A 232 -0.94 2.10 -26.43
C ASN A 232 -1.83 2.95 -25.50
N GLY A 233 -1.35 4.15 -25.19
CA GLY A 233 -2.07 5.12 -24.37
C GLY A 233 -1.77 5.03 -22.87
N PHE A 234 -2.25 6.04 -22.15
CA PHE A 234 -2.00 6.26 -20.72
C PHE A 234 -2.39 5.04 -19.87
N ALA A 235 -3.62 4.55 -20.03
CA ALA A 235 -4.11 3.39 -19.29
C ALA A 235 -3.26 2.13 -19.54
N ALA A 236 -2.88 1.86 -20.79
CA ALA A 236 -2.05 0.70 -21.12
C ALA A 236 -0.67 0.78 -20.46
N ALA A 237 -0.08 1.98 -20.39
CA ALA A 237 1.22 2.17 -19.78
C ALA A 237 1.20 2.00 -18.25
N LEU A 238 0.17 2.52 -17.56
CA LEU A 238 -0.04 2.23 -16.14
C LEU A 238 -0.19 0.73 -15.89
N GLN A 239 -0.94 0.03 -16.73
CA GLN A 239 -1.13 -1.42 -16.60
C GLN A 239 0.17 -2.21 -16.86
N ARG A 240 1.03 -1.77 -17.79
CA ARG A 240 2.37 -2.34 -17.96
C ARG A 240 3.25 -2.10 -16.74
N ALA A 241 3.22 -0.90 -16.17
CA ALA A 241 3.97 -0.60 -14.95
C ALA A 241 3.53 -1.51 -13.79
N ARG A 242 2.21 -1.61 -13.56
CA ARG A 242 1.59 -2.49 -12.57
C ARG A 242 1.96 -3.96 -12.78
N LEU A 243 1.90 -4.46 -14.03
CA LEU A 243 2.28 -5.83 -14.37
C LEU A 243 3.74 -6.11 -14.03
N HIS A 244 4.67 -5.29 -14.53
CA HIS A 244 6.10 -5.47 -14.30
C HIS A 244 6.45 -5.39 -12.81
N ARG A 245 5.84 -4.45 -12.07
CA ARG A 245 5.95 -4.36 -10.61
C ARG A 245 5.45 -5.62 -9.92
N ALA A 246 4.30 -6.16 -10.33
CA ALA A 246 3.74 -7.37 -9.73
C ALA A 246 4.65 -8.59 -9.95
N ILE A 247 5.05 -8.84 -11.20
CA ILE A 247 5.86 -10.02 -11.51
C ILE A 247 7.27 -9.92 -10.94
N ALA A 248 7.80 -8.72 -10.68
CA ALA A 248 9.06 -8.52 -9.97
C ALA A 248 9.07 -9.10 -8.54
N ALA A 249 7.90 -9.28 -7.92
CA ALA A 249 7.82 -9.92 -6.61
C ALA A 249 8.26 -11.39 -6.62
N VAL A 250 8.11 -12.11 -7.75
CA VAL A 250 8.50 -13.51 -7.88
C VAL A 250 10.02 -13.70 -7.72
N PRO A 251 10.88 -13.06 -8.54
CA PRO A 251 12.32 -13.15 -8.35
C PRO A 251 12.78 -12.51 -7.03
N PHE A 252 12.10 -11.48 -6.54
CA PHE A 252 12.44 -10.84 -5.27
C PHE A 252 12.37 -11.82 -4.09
N VAL A 253 11.27 -12.56 -3.97
CA VAL A 253 11.12 -13.57 -2.91
C VAL A 253 12.13 -14.72 -3.06
N ARG A 254 12.51 -15.04 -4.30
CA ARG A 254 13.56 -16.03 -4.62
C ARG A 254 14.98 -15.48 -4.48
N ARG A 255 15.13 -14.22 -4.05
CA ARG A 255 16.40 -13.49 -3.89
C ARG A 255 17.18 -13.32 -5.21
N ASP A 256 16.50 -13.39 -6.35
CA ASP A 256 17.06 -13.00 -7.64
C ASP A 256 16.89 -11.49 -7.83
N ILE A 257 17.82 -10.73 -7.24
CA ILE A 257 17.76 -9.28 -7.22
C ILE A 257 18.03 -8.70 -8.61
N SER A 258 18.88 -9.34 -9.41
CA SER A 258 19.18 -8.89 -10.78
C SER A 258 17.92 -8.87 -11.63
N GLU A 259 17.16 -9.96 -11.62
CA GLU A 259 15.89 -10.05 -12.35
C GLU A 259 14.82 -9.13 -11.75
N THR A 260 14.79 -8.99 -10.42
CA THR A 260 13.91 -8.04 -9.74
C THR A 260 14.16 -6.62 -10.24
N HIS A 261 15.41 -6.15 -10.24
CA HIS A 261 15.75 -4.81 -10.72
C HIS A 261 15.43 -4.63 -12.21
N ARG A 262 15.66 -5.65 -13.05
CA ARG A 262 15.32 -5.60 -14.47
C ARG A 262 13.83 -5.35 -14.68
N LEU A 263 12.97 -6.04 -13.94
CA LEU A 263 11.52 -5.90 -14.02
C LEU A 263 11.03 -4.58 -13.44
N LEU A 264 11.57 -4.13 -12.30
CA LEU A 264 11.23 -2.81 -11.74
C LEU A 264 11.70 -1.67 -12.65
N GLY A 265 12.83 -1.82 -13.34
CA GLY A 265 13.30 -0.87 -14.36
C GLY A 265 12.33 -0.71 -15.52
N ARG A 266 11.75 -1.82 -16.01
CA ARG A 266 10.68 -1.77 -17.04
C ARG A 266 9.40 -1.10 -16.54
N ALA A 267 9.09 -1.25 -15.25
CA ALA A 267 7.96 -0.56 -14.63
C ALA A 267 8.19 0.96 -14.60
N LEU A 268 9.41 1.40 -14.20
CA LEU A 268 9.81 2.81 -14.22
C LEU A 268 9.76 3.40 -15.63
N GLU A 269 10.33 2.70 -16.61
CA GLU A 269 10.32 3.14 -18.01
C GLU A 269 8.87 3.34 -18.51
N SER A 270 7.96 2.43 -18.16
CA SER A 270 6.54 2.55 -18.51
C SER A 270 5.89 3.79 -17.88
N LEU A 271 6.25 4.16 -16.64
CA LEU A 271 5.73 5.37 -15.99
C LEU A 271 6.36 6.66 -16.52
N HIS A 272 7.67 6.68 -16.77
CA HIS A 272 8.39 7.86 -17.25
C HIS A 272 8.02 8.26 -18.68
N THR A 273 7.65 7.28 -19.51
CA THR A 273 7.20 7.52 -20.89
C THR A 273 5.74 7.98 -20.98
N THR A 274 5.07 8.10 -19.83
CA THR A 274 3.64 8.35 -19.75
C THR A 274 3.37 9.67 -19.05
N THR A 275 2.62 10.54 -19.72
CA THR A 275 2.12 11.79 -19.13
C THR A 275 0.64 11.63 -18.78
N PRO A 276 0.24 11.94 -17.53
CA PRO A 276 -1.18 12.01 -17.17
C PRO A 276 -1.94 13.03 -18.02
N GLY A 277 -3.21 12.74 -18.29
CA GLY A 277 -4.13 13.72 -18.87
C GLY A 277 -4.41 14.89 -17.93
N SER A 278 -5.23 15.84 -18.38
CA SER A 278 -5.65 17.00 -17.57
C SER A 278 -6.66 16.65 -16.48
N ALA A 279 -7.27 15.47 -16.51
CA ALA A 279 -8.23 15.04 -15.52
C ALA A 279 -7.53 14.73 -14.18
N GLU A 280 -8.10 15.22 -13.07
CA GLU A 280 -7.58 14.97 -11.71
C GLU A 280 -7.35 13.46 -11.45
N VAL A 281 -8.27 12.62 -11.93
CA VAL A 281 -8.23 11.16 -11.76
C VAL A 281 -7.04 10.51 -12.48
N ASP A 282 -6.56 11.07 -13.60
CA ASP A 282 -5.40 10.54 -14.31
C ASP A 282 -4.11 10.82 -13.53
N GLY A 283 -3.97 12.04 -13.01
CA GLY A 283 -2.84 12.40 -12.15
C GLY A 283 -2.79 11.54 -10.89
N LEU A 284 -3.94 11.29 -10.27
CA LEU A 284 -4.03 10.39 -9.12
C LEU A 284 -3.68 8.93 -9.48
N ALA A 285 -4.09 8.44 -10.64
CA ALA A 285 -3.81 7.07 -11.06
C ALA A 285 -2.31 6.86 -11.34
N TRP A 286 -1.65 7.86 -11.93
CA TRP A 286 -0.20 7.83 -12.09
C TRP A 286 0.52 7.88 -10.74
N ALA A 287 0.12 8.78 -9.84
CA ALA A 287 0.73 8.92 -8.52
C ALA A 287 0.58 7.63 -7.68
N ASP A 288 -0.57 6.96 -7.77
CA ASP A 288 -0.84 5.71 -7.07
C ASP A 288 0.10 4.57 -7.52
N GLU A 289 0.30 4.42 -8.84
CA GLU A 289 1.26 3.46 -9.38
C GLU A 289 2.72 3.82 -9.06
N ALA A 290 3.08 5.10 -9.20
CA ALA A 290 4.42 5.58 -8.87
C ALA A 290 4.74 5.33 -7.39
N TYR A 291 3.80 5.63 -6.49
CA TYR A 291 3.97 5.41 -5.05
C TYR A 291 4.19 3.92 -4.74
N ALA A 292 3.37 3.03 -5.30
CA ALA A 292 3.51 1.59 -5.11
C ALA A 292 4.84 1.05 -5.66
N LEU A 293 5.30 1.58 -6.79
CA LEU A 293 6.58 1.20 -7.41
C LEU A 293 7.79 1.70 -6.60
N HIS A 294 7.80 2.97 -6.20
CA HIS A 294 8.87 3.55 -5.39
C HIS A 294 8.97 2.85 -4.03
N CYS A 295 7.85 2.50 -3.39
CA CYS A 295 7.84 1.67 -2.18
C CYS A 295 8.58 0.33 -2.39
N PHE A 296 8.37 -0.34 -3.52
CA PHE A 296 9.05 -1.61 -3.82
C PHE A 296 10.53 -1.38 -4.15
N LEU A 297 10.87 -0.32 -4.89
CA LEU A 297 12.26 0.04 -5.18
C LEU A 297 13.06 0.35 -3.91
N VAL A 298 12.53 1.15 -2.99
CA VAL A 298 13.19 1.44 -1.70
C VAL A 298 13.49 0.14 -0.96
N ARG A 299 12.48 -0.72 -0.77
CA ARG A 299 12.64 -2.01 -0.08
C ARG A 299 13.66 -2.93 -0.76
N THR A 300 13.69 -2.93 -2.09
CA THR A 300 14.62 -3.75 -2.87
C THR A 300 16.06 -3.27 -2.68
N HIS A 301 16.29 -1.96 -2.78
CA HIS A 301 17.62 -1.37 -2.59
C HIS A 301 18.12 -1.50 -1.15
N LEU A 302 17.23 -1.34 -0.15
CA LEU A 302 17.53 -1.63 1.25
C LEU A 302 17.96 -3.09 1.47
N ALA A 303 17.27 -4.05 0.85
CA ALA A 303 17.56 -5.48 1.00
C ALA A 303 18.94 -5.88 0.47
N VAL A 304 19.51 -5.11 -0.47
CA VAL A 304 20.82 -5.39 -1.08
C VAL A 304 21.91 -4.40 -0.68
N GLY A 305 21.63 -3.53 0.30
CA GLY A 305 22.60 -2.60 0.85
C GLY A 305 22.88 -1.36 -0.01
N LEU A 306 22.05 -1.08 -1.02
CA LEU A 306 22.19 0.10 -1.89
C LEU A 306 21.42 1.30 -1.32
N GLY A 307 21.79 1.73 -0.11
CA GLY A 307 21.06 2.76 0.64
C GLY A 307 20.90 4.10 -0.09
N ARG A 308 21.89 4.54 -0.88
CA ARG A 308 21.80 5.83 -1.61
C ARG A 308 20.64 5.85 -2.61
N ARG A 309 20.46 4.78 -3.39
CA ARG A 309 19.30 4.69 -4.29
C ARG A 309 17.98 4.56 -3.54
N ALA A 310 18.00 3.96 -2.35
CA ALA A 310 16.82 3.93 -1.49
C ALA A 310 16.44 5.35 -1.01
N ILE A 311 17.42 6.22 -0.72
CA ILE A 311 17.17 7.64 -0.39
C ILE A 311 16.51 8.36 -1.58
N ASP A 312 17.06 8.20 -2.79
CA ASP A 312 16.53 8.87 -3.99
C ASP A 312 15.03 8.53 -4.20
N TYR A 313 14.68 7.24 -4.17
CA TYR A 313 13.27 6.83 -4.31
C TYR A 313 12.40 7.17 -3.09
N ALA A 314 12.99 7.28 -1.89
CA ALA A 314 12.24 7.70 -0.71
C ALA A 314 11.88 9.19 -0.76
N ALA A 315 12.74 10.03 -1.34
CA ALA A 315 12.42 11.44 -1.60
C ALA A 315 11.22 11.57 -2.57
N GLU A 316 11.17 10.75 -3.62
CA GLU A 316 10.01 10.69 -4.52
C GLU A 316 8.72 10.28 -3.80
N LEU A 317 8.80 9.39 -2.79
CA LEU A 317 7.63 9.03 -1.96
C LEU A 317 7.15 10.23 -1.12
N ALA A 318 8.08 11.05 -0.60
CA ALA A 318 7.78 12.24 0.18
C ALA A 318 7.03 13.29 -0.63
N GLU A 319 7.39 13.47 -1.91
CA GLU A 319 6.67 14.37 -2.82
C GLU A 319 5.28 13.82 -3.19
N LEU A 320 5.17 12.51 -3.45
CA LEU A 320 3.91 11.88 -3.85
C LEU A 320 2.88 11.83 -2.71
N SER A 321 3.33 11.58 -1.48
CA SER A 321 2.43 11.37 -0.34
C SER A 321 3.11 11.73 0.99
N PRO A 322 3.28 13.04 1.28
CA PRO A 322 3.86 13.51 2.55
C PRO A 322 2.97 13.23 3.76
N GLY A 323 1.69 12.93 3.54
CA GLY A 323 0.73 12.58 4.57
C GLY A 323 0.65 11.08 4.93
N ASP A 324 1.51 10.23 4.36
CA ASP A 324 1.51 8.78 4.61
C ASP A 324 2.67 8.41 5.55
N ASP A 325 2.38 7.76 6.68
CA ASP A 325 3.37 7.36 7.66
C ASP A 325 4.41 6.38 7.10
N ARG A 326 4.03 5.57 6.09
CA ARG A 326 4.92 4.62 5.44
C ARG A 326 6.01 5.30 4.63
N THR A 327 5.72 6.48 4.08
CA THR A 327 6.68 7.32 3.34
C THR A 327 7.86 7.68 4.24
N TRP A 328 7.55 8.28 5.39
CA TRP A 328 8.54 8.72 6.36
C TRP A 328 9.29 7.56 7.01
N ALA A 329 8.61 6.44 7.26
CA ALA A 329 9.27 5.24 7.74
C ALA A 329 10.31 4.70 6.73
N LEU A 330 9.96 4.65 5.44
CA LEU A 330 10.87 4.18 4.39
C LEU A 330 12.05 5.15 4.17
N GLN A 331 11.81 6.46 4.28
CA GLN A 331 12.86 7.47 4.21
C GLN A 331 13.82 7.38 5.39
N GLY A 332 13.30 7.21 6.61
CA GLY A 332 14.12 6.96 7.80
C GLY A 332 14.93 5.67 7.69
N ASP A 333 14.32 4.58 7.19
CA ASP A 333 15.01 3.31 6.96
C ASP A 333 16.16 3.48 5.96
N ALA A 334 15.95 4.25 4.88
CA ALA A 334 16.96 4.57 3.86
C ALA A 334 18.15 5.36 4.44
N PHE A 335 17.88 6.42 5.21
CA PHE A 335 18.92 7.20 5.87
C PHE A 335 19.69 6.39 6.91
N ALA A 336 18.99 5.62 7.76
CA ALA A 336 19.62 4.79 8.77
C ALA A 336 20.49 3.68 8.16
N ALA A 337 20.07 3.09 7.03
CA ALA A 337 20.88 2.13 6.29
C ALA A 337 22.20 2.74 5.76
N CYS A 338 22.19 4.03 5.42
CA CYS A 338 23.37 4.82 5.06
C CYS A 338 24.16 5.37 6.25
N GLY A 339 23.74 5.14 7.49
CA GLY A 339 24.37 5.70 8.69
C GLY A 339 24.09 7.20 8.91
N GLN A 340 23.18 7.80 8.14
CA GLN A 340 22.75 9.19 8.30
C GLN A 340 21.69 9.29 9.39
N PHE A 341 22.08 9.06 10.64
CA PHE A 341 21.13 8.90 11.75
C PHE A 341 20.31 10.16 12.04
N GLU A 342 20.88 11.37 11.96
CA GLU A 342 20.12 12.61 12.19
C GLU A 342 19.01 12.81 11.15
N ALA A 343 19.30 12.60 9.86
CA ALA A 343 18.29 12.63 8.81
C ALA A 343 17.21 11.54 8.98
N ALA A 344 17.59 10.38 9.54
CA ALA A 344 16.63 9.35 9.90
C ALA A 344 15.72 9.78 11.05
N LEU A 345 16.26 10.45 12.08
CA LEU A 345 15.47 11.01 13.18
C LEU A 345 14.48 12.06 12.69
N GLU A 346 14.88 12.95 11.79
CA GLU A 346 13.99 13.93 11.17
C GLU A 346 12.86 13.23 10.42
N ALA A 347 13.18 12.26 9.56
CA ALA A 347 12.18 11.51 8.81
C ALA A 347 11.19 10.78 9.74
N TYR A 348 11.65 10.02 10.72
CA TYR A 348 10.75 9.38 11.68
C TYR A 348 9.95 10.39 12.51
N GLY A 349 10.54 11.54 12.83
CA GLY A 349 9.85 12.66 13.48
C GLY A 349 8.67 13.18 12.68
N GLN A 350 8.81 13.32 11.35
CA GLN A 350 7.68 13.65 10.47
C GLN A 350 6.58 12.58 10.54
N GLY A 351 6.96 11.29 10.53
CA GLY A 351 6.01 10.19 10.69
C GLY A 351 5.25 10.22 12.02
N VAL A 352 5.93 10.55 13.13
CA VAL A 352 5.30 10.75 14.44
C VAL A 352 4.34 11.94 14.42
N ALA A 353 4.72 13.05 13.78
CA ALA A 353 3.93 14.27 13.69
C ALA A 353 2.62 14.12 12.91
N LEU A 354 2.52 13.14 11.99
CA LEU A 354 1.26 12.80 11.31
C LEU A 354 0.19 12.23 12.25
N GLY A 355 0.62 11.68 13.40
CA GLY A 355 -0.27 11.10 14.40
C GLY A 355 -0.91 9.77 14.00
N GLY A 356 -1.97 9.41 14.73
CA GLY A 356 -2.72 8.18 14.53
C GLY A 356 -1.93 6.90 14.83
N TRP A 357 -2.41 5.80 14.27
CA TRP A 357 -1.81 4.49 14.48
C TRP A 357 -0.39 4.38 13.89
N GLY A 358 -0.12 5.00 12.75
CA GLY A 358 1.19 4.97 12.08
C GLY A 358 2.33 5.55 12.92
N ALA A 359 2.01 6.54 13.77
CA ALA A 359 2.97 7.14 14.70
C ALA A 359 3.59 6.13 15.68
N ALA A 360 2.91 5.00 15.97
CA ALA A 360 3.47 3.97 16.84
C ALA A 360 4.78 3.38 16.28
N ARG A 361 4.77 3.00 15.01
CA ARG A 361 5.95 2.43 14.33
C ARG A 361 7.04 3.49 14.17
N ALA A 362 6.66 4.71 13.79
CA ALA A 362 7.60 5.81 13.61
C ALA A 362 8.34 6.15 14.92
N ALA A 363 7.59 6.26 16.03
CA ALA A 363 8.17 6.51 17.35
C ALA A 363 9.14 5.39 17.76
N TYR A 364 8.76 4.12 17.55
CA TYR A 364 9.67 3.01 17.85
C TYR A 364 10.98 3.07 17.06
N LEU A 365 10.90 3.31 15.75
CA LEU A 365 12.09 3.38 14.90
C LEU A 365 12.96 4.60 15.22
N ARG A 366 12.34 5.74 15.59
CA ARG A 366 13.06 6.92 16.08
C ARG A 366 13.79 6.62 17.39
N GLY A 367 13.11 5.98 18.35
CA GLY A 367 13.70 5.53 19.62
C GLY A 367 14.90 4.61 19.41
N PHE A 368 14.80 3.67 18.47
CA PHE A 368 15.92 2.79 18.11
C PHE A 368 17.14 3.55 17.58
N VAL A 369 16.93 4.57 16.73
CA VAL A 369 18.04 5.39 16.23
C VAL A 369 18.62 6.29 17.33
N LEU A 370 17.79 6.86 18.19
CA LEU A 370 18.21 7.67 19.35
C LEU A 370 19.09 6.85 20.30
N GLU A 371 18.71 5.61 20.58
CA GLU A 371 19.50 4.69 21.41
C GLU A 371 20.88 4.43 20.80
N ARG A 372 20.97 4.24 19.48
CA ARG A 372 22.25 4.07 18.77
C ARG A 372 23.13 5.32 18.79
N LEU A 373 22.54 6.50 18.95
CA LEU A 373 23.25 7.77 19.14
C LEU A 373 23.59 8.06 20.61
N GLY A 374 23.20 7.18 21.56
CA GLY A 374 23.40 7.39 22.99
C GLY A 374 22.40 8.33 23.65
N ARG A 375 21.35 8.76 22.93
CA ARG A 375 20.28 9.66 23.42
C ARG A 375 19.19 8.87 24.15
N VAL A 376 19.58 8.19 25.22
CA VAL A 376 18.76 7.16 25.90
C VAL A 376 17.45 7.71 26.49
N ALA A 377 17.46 8.91 27.05
CA ALA A 377 16.25 9.52 27.64
C ALA A 377 15.16 9.76 26.59
N GLU A 378 15.53 10.36 25.46
CA GLU A 378 14.61 10.61 24.34
C GLU A 378 14.12 9.30 23.70
N ALA A 379 15.01 8.29 23.60
CA ALA A 379 14.62 6.97 23.12
C ALA A 379 13.54 6.32 24.00
N ALA A 380 13.65 6.46 25.32
CA ALA A 380 12.68 5.93 26.26
C ALA A 380 11.29 6.59 26.09
N GLU A 381 11.25 7.90 25.89
CA GLU A 381 9.99 8.63 25.61
C GLU A 381 9.29 8.11 24.35
N ASP A 382 10.07 7.85 23.30
CA ASP A 382 9.58 7.31 22.03
C ASP A 382 9.07 5.88 22.12
N TYR A 383 9.77 5.02 22.86
CA TYR A 383 9.30 3.66 23.11
C TYR A 383 8.01 3.66 23.93
N VAL A 384 7.89 4.53 24.94
CA VAL A 384 6.66 4.71 25.72
C VAL A 384 5.52 5.23 24.84
N LEU A 385 5.78 6.20 23.96
CA LEU A 385 4.79 6.69 23.01
C LEU A 385 4.32 5.57 22.06
N SER A 386 5.24 4.80 21.48
CA SER A 386 4.92 3.68 20.61
C SER A 386 3.99 2.68 21.30
N GLN A 387 4.31 2.28 22.53
CA GLN A 387 3.55 1.29 23.29
C GLN A 387 2.19 1.83 23.76
N ARG A 388 2.10 3.14 24.04
CA ARG A 388 0.83 3.84 24.34
C ARG A 388 -0.10 3.90 23.14
N ILE A 389 0.41 3.88 21.91
CA ILE A 389 -0.40 3.88 20.68
C ILE A 389 -0.76 2.45 20.27
N ASP A 390 0.20 1.54 20.26
CA ASP A 390 0.00 0.13 19.92
C ASP A 390 0.62 -0.79 21.00
N PRO A 391 -0.16 -1.12 22.05
CA PRO A 391 0.30 -1.97 23.15
C PRO A 391 0.42 -3.45 22.77
N THR A 392 0.05 -3.81 21.54
CA THR A 392 0.04 -5.19 21.03
C THR A 392 1.10 -5.44 19.98
N SER A 393 1.93 -4.43 19.71
CA SER A 393 3.05 -4.54 18.80
C SER A 393 4.11 -5.50 19.36
N SER A 394 4.77 -6.20 18.44
CA SER A 394 5.96 -7.01 18.72
C SER A 394 7.09 -6.50 17.84
N VAL A 395 8.31 -6.58 18.34
CA VAL A 395 9.49 -6.20 17.57
C VAL A 395 10.45 -7.36 17.49
N VAL A 396 10.92 -7.63 16.28
CA VAL A 396 11.95 -8.64 16.02
C VAL A 396 13.17 -7.99 15.40
N PRO A 397 14.38 -8.54 15.62
CA PRO A 397 15.60 -8.04 14.98
C PRO A 397 15.47 -7.97 13.45
N GLY A 398 16.11 -6.96 12.86
CA GLY A 398 16.19 -6.80 11.41
C GLY A 398 17.01 -7.92 10.75
N PRO A 399 16.83 -8.16 9.43
CA PRO A 399 17.71 -9.05 8.69
C PRO A 399 19.12 -8.44 8.65
N GLU A 400 20.15 -9.25 8.89
CA GLU A 400 21.54 -8.81 8.70
C GLU A 400 21.76 -8.42 7.24
N VAL A 401 22.27 -7.22 7.00
CA VAL A 401 22.66 -6.77 5.66
C VAL A 401 24.11 -7.19 5.43
N PRO A 402 24.41 -8.07 4.46
CA PRO A 402 25.78 -8.51 4.21
C PRO A 402 26.68 -7.32 3.91
N ALA A 403 27.80 -7.21 4.62
CA ALA A 403 28.71 -6.07 4.53
C ALA A 403 29.40 -5.89 3.16
N ASP A 404 29.29 -6.88 2.26
CA ASP A 404 30.15 -7.00 1.08
C ASP A 404 29.44 -6.71 -0.27
N ALA A 405 28.16 -6.32 -0.27
CA ALA A 405 27.40 -6.06 -1.50
C ALA A 405 27.77 -4.74 -2.22
N GLY A 406 28.58 -3.88 -1.58
CA GLY A 406 28.95 -2.55 -2.08
C GLY A 406 30.44 -2.37 -2.41
N ARG A 407 31.29 -3.40 -2.22
CA ARG A 407 32.69 -3.33 -2.69
C ARG A 407 32.74 -3.70 -4.16
N ASP A 408 32.55 -2.66 -4.96
CA ASP A 408 32.73 -2.59 -6.40
C ASP A 408 33.84 -3.55 -6.88
N ARG A 409 33.46 -4.52 -7.72
CA ARG A 409 34.38 -5.41 -8.47
C ARG A 409 35.12 -4.61 -9.57
N ARG A 410 35.57 -3.39 -9.28
CA ARG A 410 36.34 -2.51 -10.18
C ARG A 410 37.84 -2.49 -9.90
N SER A 411 38.34 -3.24 -8.91
CA SER A 411 39.77 -3.32 -8.60
C SER A 411 40.47 -4.64 -9.01
N ARG A 412 39.79 -5.58 -9.67
CA ARG A 412 40.41 -6.83 -10.16
C ARG A 412 40.59 -6.92 -11.69
N GLY A 413 40.53 -5.79 -12.40
CA GLY A 413 40.66 -5.73 -13.87
C GLY A 413 41.70 -4.74 -14.40
N ARG A 414 42.66 -4.30 -13.57
CA ARG A 414 43.71 -3.34 -13.97
C ARG A 414 45.03 -3.62 -13.25
N ALA A 415 45.53 -4.85 -13.38
CA ALA A 415 46.91 -5.20 -13.03
C ALA A 415 47.29 -6.45 -13.82
N ASP A 416 47.36 -6.32 -15.15
CA ASP A 416 48.08 -7.24 -16.07
C ASP A 416 47.97 -6.64 -17.47
N LEU A 417 48.65 -5.51 -17.72
CA LEU A 417 48.88 -4.95 -19.06
C LEU A 417 49.90 -3.79 -19.00
N VAL A 418 51.02 -3.97 -18.28
CA VAL A 418 52.22 -3.13 -18.46
C VAL A 418 53.44 -4.03 -18.29
N GLY A 419 53.98 -4.51 -19.40
CA GLY A 419 55.15 -5.39 -19.37
C GLY A 419 55.64 -5.86 -20.73
N VAL A 420 55.48 -5.07 -21.80
CA VAL A 420 56.18 -5.31 -23.07
C VAL A 420 56.90 -4.02 -23.46
N ARG A 421 58.21 -3.97 -23.20
CA ARG A 421 59.21 -3.43 -24.13
C ARG A 421 60.65 -3.69 -23.66
N ARG A 422 61.36 -4.40 -24.54
CA ARG A 422 62.80 -4.33 -24.87
C ARG A 422 63.79 -5.06 -23.94
N ARG A 423 64.29 -6.20 -24.40
CA ARG A 423 65.51 -6.26 -25.22
C ARG A 423 65.38 -7.34 -26.28
#